data_AF-J3MZP9-F1
#
_entry.id   AF-J3MZP9-F1
#
_cell.length_a   1.000
_cell.length_b   1.000
_cell.length_c   1.000
_cell.angle_alpha   90.00
_cell.angle_beta   90.00
_cell.angle_gamma   90.00
#
_symmetry.space_group_name_H-M   'P 1'
#
loop_
_entity.id
_entity.type
_entity.pdbx_description
1 polymer ?
#
loop_
_entity_poly.entity_id
_entity_poly.type
_entity_poly.pdbx_seq_one_letter_code
_entity_poly.pdbx_strand_id
1 'polypeptide(L)'
;MVGGSPMQAVLMAPGVKDRKVMAFRRDALKDKDAVAALIRDMVAAAGGPRSAFHVLDLARVVDLHRGWRRSLPAVRPFYAVKCNPDGAMLAALAALGAGFDCASRAEIEAVLRLRVIGEPGRYFAETAFTLAARVIGKRVRGELREYWIDDGLYGSLNCILMDHYVPRPRPLAGARHGEETHASTVFGPTCDSLDTVVTGYQLPEMSVGDWLVFDDMGAYTTAAGSNFNGFATSDIKIYLAYSS
;
A
#
# COMPACT_ATOMS: atom_id res chain seq x y z
N MET A 1 -17.48 -1.31 18.89
CA MET A 1 -18.71 -1.33 18.05
C MET A 1 -19.75 -0.47 18.73
N VAL A 2 -20.11 0.69 18.17
CA VAL A 2 -21.28 1.47 18.62
C VAL A 2 -22.45 1.08 17.72
N GLY A 3 -23.50 0.49 18.31
CA GLY A 3 -24.62 -0.12 17.60
C GLY A 3 -25.64 0.89 17.08
N GLY A 4 -25.44 1.37 15.85
CA GLY A 4 -26.44 2.11 15.06
C GLY A 4 -26.76 1.41 13.74
N SER A 5 -27.92 1.72 13.13
CA SER A 5 -28.25 1.16 11.81
C SER A 5 -27.31 1.70 10.72
N PRO A 6 -26.97 0.94 9.65
CA PRO A 6 -26.10 1.43 8.58
C PRO A 6 -26.58 2.74 7.93
N MET A 7 -27.89 2.96 7.84
CA MET A 7 -28.44 4.22 7.35
C MET A 7 -28.16 5.38 8.32
N GLN A 8 -28.21 5.14 9.63
CA GLN A 8 -27.87 6.12 10.64
C GLN A 8 -26.38 6.51 10.59
N ALA A 9 -25.49 5.54 10.31
CA ALA A 9 -24.07 5.84 10.10
C ALA A 9 -23.85 6.72 8.86
N VAL A 10 -24.54 6.44 7.75
CA VAL A 10 -24.49 7.26 6.53
C VAL A 10 -25.02 8.68 6.76
N LEU A 11 -26.14 8.83 7.46
CA LEU A 11 -26.72 10.15 7.75
C LEU A 11 -25.83 11.00 8.65
N MET A 12 -25.02 10.38 9.52
CA MET A 12 -24.05 11.07 10.38
C MET A 12 -22.69 11.31 9.71
N ALA A 13 -22.48 10.83 8.47
CA ALA A 13 -21.19 10.92 7.80
C ALA A 13 -20.81 12.38 7.47
N PRO A 14 -19.52 12.76 7.61
CA PRO A 14 -19.02 14.06 7.13
C PRO A 14 -19.35 14.22 5.64
N GLY A 15 -19.98 15.34 5.24
CA GLY A 15 -20.45 15.54 3.87
C GLY A 15 -21.91 15.16 3.60
N VAL A 16 -22.58 14.48 4.55
CA VAL A 16 -24.03 14.21 4.54
C VAL A 16 -24.73 14.94 5.69
N LYS A 17 -24.19 14.88 6.91
CA LYS A 17 -24.85 15.34 8.15
C LYS A 17 -25.31 16.80 8.16
N ASP A 18 -24.61 17.67 7.43
CA ASP A 18 -24.88 19.12 7.38
C ASP A 18 -25.72 19.51 6.15
N ARG A 19 -26.16 18.54 5.34
CA ARG A 19 -26.97 18.75 4.13
C ARG A 19 -28.45 18.48 4.43
N LYS A 20 -29.34 19.22 3.76
CA LYS A 20 -30.78 18.92 3.76
C LYS A 20 -31.01 17.60 3.03
N VAL A 21 -31.43 16.56 3.77
CA VAL A 21 -31.81 15.26 3.23
C VAL A 21 -33.33 15.14 3.25
N MET A 22 -33.94 14.85 2.10
CA MET A 22 -35.39 14.64 1.98
C MET A 22 -35.71 13.16 2.10
N ALA A 23 -36.55 12.80 3.07
CA ALA A 23 -37.05 11.44 3.19
C ALA A 23 -38.18 11.21 2.18
N PHE A 24 -38.20 10.05 1.54
CA PHE A 24 -39.31 9.60 0.69
C PHE A 24 -39.56 8.10 0.93
N ARG A 25 -40.80 7.65 0.77
CA ARG A 25 -41.15 6.24 0.91
C ARG A 25 -40.90 5.53 -0.42
N ARG A 26 -40.32 4.33 -0.35
CA ARG A 26 -40.15 3.44 -1.51
C ARG A 26 -41.35 2.50 -1.72
N ASP A 27 -42.36 2.59 -0.87
CA ASP A 27 -43.43 1.59 -0.81
C ASP A 27 -44.35 1.65 -2.05
N ALA A 28 -44.57 0.47 -2.64
CA ALA A 28 -45.56 0.10 -3.66
C ALA A 28 -45.34 0.48 -5.15
N LEU A 29 -44.22 1.09 -5.53
CA LEU A 29 -43.85 1.24 -6.95
C LEU A 29 -42.42 0.73 -7.20
N LYS A 30 -42.09 0.35 -8.44
CA LYS A 30 -40.70 -0.07 -8.77
C LYS A 30 -39.76 1.08 -8.40
N ASP A 31 -38.56 0.81 -7.88
CA ASP A 31 -37.65 1.81 -7.29
C ASP A 31 -37.46 3.12 -8.07
N LYS A 32 -37.50 3.05 -9.41
CA LYS A 32 -37.36 4.21 -10.29
C LYS A 32 -38.58 5.15 -10.24
N ASP A 33 -39.77 4.62 -9.99
CA ASP A 33 -41.03 5.36 -9.96
C ASP A 33 -41.16 6.21 -8.68
N ALA A 34 -40.60 5.72 -7.55
CA ALA A 34 -40.60 6.44 -6.27
C ALA A 34 -39.69 7.68 -6.31
N VAL A 35 -38.48 7.56 -6.87
CA VAL A 35 -37.58 8.71 -7.06
C VAL A 35 -38.17 9.70 -8.07
N ALA A 36 -38.82 9.22 -9.13
CA ALA A 36 -39.50 10.08 -10.10
C ALA A 36 -40.68 10.85 -9.47
N ALA A 37 -41.42 10.25 -8.53
CA ALA A 37 -42.45 10.96 -7.77
C ALA A 37 -41.86 12.09 -6.93
N LEU A 38 -40.79 11.83 -6.18
CA LEU A 38 -40.07 12.86 -5.43
C LEU A 38 -39.60 14.01 -6.33
N ILE A 39 -39.03 13.70 -7.50
CA ILE A 39 -38.59 14.70 -8.48
C ILE A 39 -39.76 15.57 -8.96
N ARG A 40 -40.92 14.97 -9.26
CA ARG A 40 -42.13 15.71 -9.65
C ARG A 40 -42.57 16.68 -8.56
N ASP A 41 -42.58 16.23 -7.31
CA ASP A 41 -42.93 17.07 -6.16
C ASP A 41 -41.92 18.22 -5.96
N MET A 42 -40.62 17.95 -6.11
CA MET A 42 -39.57 18.96 -6.03
C MET A 42 -39.73 20.05 -7.10
N VAL A 43 -40.06 19.67 -8.34
CA VAL A 43 -40.25 20.60 -9.46
C VAL A 43 -41.55 21.41 -9.29
N ALA A 44 -42.61 20.79 -8.77
CA ALA A 44 -43.91 21.44 -8.57
C ALA A 44 -43.94 22.40 -7.37
N ALA A 45 -43.01 22.25 -6.41
CA ALA A 45 -42.94 23.09 -5.22
C ALA A 45 -42.66 24.57 -5.55
N ALA A 46 -43.28 25.49 -4.80
CA ALA A 46 -43.00 26.91 -4.91
C ALA A 46 -41.52 27.19 -4.58
N GLY A 47 -40.75 27.69 -5.56
CA GLY A 47 -39.30 27.86 -5.43
C GLY A 47 -38.47 26.61 -5.76
N GLY A 48 -39.08 25.61 -6.40
CA GLY A 48 -38.40 24.42 -6.91
C GLY A 48 -37.33 24.72 -7.97
N PRO A 49 -36.46 23.74 -8.29
CA PRO A 49 -35.36 23.90 -9.22
C PRO A 49 -35.86 24.27 -10.63
N ARG A 50 -35.25 25.30 -11.23
CA ARG A 50 -35.56 25.78 -12.60
C ARG A 50 -34.52 25.34 -13.65
N SER A 51 -33.51 24.60 -13.23
CA SER A 51 -32.43 24.06 -14.05
C SER A 51 -32.21 22.58 -13.71
N ALA A 52 -31.42 21.88 -14.52
CA ALA A 52 -31.11 20.47 -14.30
C ALA A 52 -30.47 20.23 -12.92
N PHE A 53 -30.85 19.11 -12.27
CA PHE A 53 -30.35 18.73 -10.95
C PHE A 53 -30.21 17.20 -10.84
N HIS A 54 -29.40 16.74 -9.89
CA HIS A 54 -29.21 15.32 -9.57
C HIS A 54 -29.87 14.97 -8.24
N VAL A 55 -30.33 13.72 -8.09
CA VAL A 55 -30.83 13.16 -6.84
C VAL A 55 -29.97 11.94 -6.48
N LEU A 56 -29.29 12.00 -5.33
CA LEU A 56 -28.52 10.88 -4.77
C LEU A 56 -29.37 10.12 -3.73
N ASP A 57 -29.76 8.90 -4.06
CA ASP A 57 -30.47 8.01 -3.12
C ASP A 57 -29.48 7.27 -2.21
N LEU A 58 -29.26 7.78 -1.00
CA LEU A 58 -28.35 7.20 -0.02
C LEU A 58 -28.78 5.82 0.47
N ALA A 59 -30.08 5.52 0.53
CA ALA A 59 -30.55 4.19 0.91
C ALA A 59 -30.15 3.15 -0.14
N ARG A 60 -30.11 3.53 -1.43
CA ARG A 60 -29.66 2.65 -2.52
C ARG A 60 -28.18 2.31 -2.37
N VAL A 61 -27.35 3.26 -1.95
CA VAL A 61 -25.93 3.04 -1.67
C VAL A 61 -25.75 1.99 -0.56
N VAL A 62 -26.55 2.07 0.51
CA VAL A 62 -26.55 1.08 1.61
C VAL A 62 -26.94 -0.31 1.09
N ASP A 63 -28.00 -0.42 0.28
CA ASP A 63 -28.48 -1.69 -0.26
C ASP A 63 -27.45 -2.36 -1.16
N LEU A 64 -26.80 -1.59 -2.03
CA LEU A 64 -25.74 -2.06 -2.93
C LEU A 64 -24.52 -2.54 -2.15
N HIS A 65 -24.06 -1.77 -1.15
CA HIS A 65 -22.94 -2.17 -0.30
C HIS A 65 -23.25 -3.46 0.47
N ARG A 66 -24.45 -3.57 1.05
CA ARG A 66 -24.89 -4.80 1.72
C ARG A 66 -24.99 -5.98 0.76
N GLY A 67 -25.49 -5.74 -0.45
CA GLY A 67 -25.51 -6.73 -1.53
C GLY A 67 -24.11 -7.28 -1.82
N TRP A 68 -23.14 -6.39 -2.01
CA TRP A 68 -21.73 -6.76 -2.21
C TRP A 68 -21.19 -7.61 -1.06
N ARG A 69 -21.37 -7.15 0.19
CA ARG A 69 -20.87 -7.86 1.38
C ARG A 69 -21.50 -9.24 1.58
N ARG A 70 -22.75 -9.44 1.14
CA ARG A 70 -23.40 -10.76 1.15
C ARG A 70 -22.87 -11.67 0.05
N SER A 71 -22.70 -11.15 -1.16
CA SER A 71 -22.26 -11.94 -2.32
C SER A 71 -20.76 -12.27 -2.29
N LEU A 72 -19.94 -11.38 -1.71
CA LEU A 72 -18.48 -11.48 -1.66
C LEU A 72 -17.97 -11.18 -0.23
N PRO A 73 -18.21 -12.06 0.76
CA PRO A 73 -17.94 -11.77 2.16
C PRO A 73 -16.44 -11.57 2.48
N ALA A 74 -15.56 -12.26 1.75
CA ALA A 74 -14.11 -12.15 1.89
C ALA A 74 -13.51 -10.93 1.16
N VAL A 75 -14.27 -10.27 0.27
CA VAL A 75 -13.76 -9.17 -0.55
C VAL A 75 -14.22 -7.83 0.02
N ARG A 76 -13.27 -7.02 0.50
CA ARG A 76 -13.55 -5.64 0.90
C ARG A 76 -13.70 -4.76 -0.37
N PRO A 77 -14.79 -4.02 -0.55
CA PRO A 77 -14.94 -3.15 -1.71
C PRO A 77 -14.03 -1.92 -1.56
N PHE A 78 -13.28 -1.61 -2.63
CA PHE A 78 -12.58 -0.34 -2.81
C PHE A 78 -13.25 0.40 -3.97
N TYR A 79 -13.86 1.55 -3.69
CA TYR A 79 -14.58 2.33 -4.68
C TYR A 79 -13.62 3.19 -5.51
N ALA A 80 -13.67 3.04 -6.84
CA ALA A 80 -12.90 3.87 -7.76
C ALA A 80 -13.47 5.29 -7.82
N VAL A 81 -12.75 6.26 -7.24
CA VAL A 81 -13.25 7.63 -7.04
C VAL A 81 -13.58 8.34 -8.35
N LYS A 82 -12.80 8.06 -9.41
CA LYS A 82 -13.02 8.58 -10.77
C LYS A 82 -14.43 8.34 -11.33
N CYS A 83 -15.16 7.33 -10.84
CA CYS A 83 -16.52 7.04 -11.30
C CYS A 83 -17.50 8.16 -10.93
N ASN A 84 -17.40 8.69 -9.71
CA ASN A 84 -18.15 9.85 -9.22
C ASN A 84 -17.54 10.31 -7.88
N PRO A 85 -16.88 11.48 -7.83
CA PRO A 85 -16.22 11.98 -6.63
C PRO A 85 -17.15 12.82 -5.73
N ASP A 86 -18.47 12.79 -5.90
CA ASP A 86 -19.41 13.54 -5.05
C ASP A 86 -19.19 13.21 -3.57
N GLY A 87 -19.03 14.25 -2.76
CA GLY A 87 -18.66 14.12 -1.35
C GLY A 87 -19.68 13.32 -0.53
N ALA A 88 -20.98 13.41 -0.82
CA ALA A 88 -21.99 12.65 -0.08
C ALA A 88 -21.99 11.16 -0.47
N MET A 89 -21.70 10.82 -1.74
CA MET A 89 -21.51 9.44 -2.17
C MET A 89 -20.31 8.80 -1.47
N LEU A 90 -19.16 9.48 -1.53
CA LEU A 90 -17.93 9.01 -0.90
C LEU A 90 -18.10 8.91 0.63
N ALA A 91 -18.75 9.88 1.27
CA ALA A 91 -19.05 9.86 2.71
C ALA A 91 -19.88 8.64 3.12
N ALA A 92 -20.91 8.32 2.33
CA ALA A 92 -21.79 7.20 2.58
C ALA A 92 -21.02 5.87 2.49
N LEU A 93 -20.19 5.69 1.45
CA LEU A 93 -19.36 4.49 1.27
C LEU A 93 -18.31 4.34 2.38
N ALA A 94 -17.69 5.44 2.80
CA ALA A 94 -16.74 5.49 3.91
C ALA A 94 -17.40 5.05 5.23
N ALA A 95 -18.59 5.59 5.54
CA ALA A 95 -19.36 5.23 6.73
C ALA A 95 -19.80 3.76 6.75
N LEU A 96 -19.91 3.14 5.57
CA LEU A 96 -20.23 1.71 5.42
C LEU A 96 -18.98 0.81 5.48
N GLY A 97 -17.77 1.38 5.52
CA GLY A 97 -16.50 0.66 5.67
C GLY A 97 -15.76 0.33 4.36
N ALA A 98 -16.22 0.87 3.23
CA ALA A 98 -15.52 0.72 1.95
C ALA A 98 -14.15 1.42 1.96
N GLY A 99 -13.20 0.90 1.18
CA GLY A 99 -11.97 1.61 0.82
C GLY A 99 -12.18 2.47 -0.43
N PHE A 100 -11.14 3.20 -0.83
CA PHE A 100 -11.16 4.06 -2.02
C PHE A 100 -9.91 3.84 -2.87
N ASP A 101 -10.11 3.76 -4.18
CA ASP A 101 -9.05 3.76 -5.20
C ASP A 101 -8.99 5.17 -5.81
N CYS A 102 -7.85 5.85 -5.62
CA CYS A 102 -7.62 7.25 -6.00
C CYS A 102 -6.45 7.34 -6.97
N ALA A 103 -6.63 8.08 -8.07
CA ALA A 103 -5.64 8.21 -9.14
C ALA A 103 -5.17 9.65 -9.38
N SER A 104 -5.70 10.64 -8.64
CA SER A 104 -5.25 12.03 -8.73
C SER A 104 -5.23 12.73 -7.37
N ARG A 105 -4.45 13.81 -7.28
CA ARG A 105 -4.39 14.66 -6.08
C ARG A 105 -5.78 15.18 -5.66
N ALA A 106 -6.62 15.57 -6.62
CA ALA A 106 -7.97 16.05 -6.32
C ALA A 106 -8.87 14.95 -5.73
N GLU A 107 -8.75 13.72 -6.20
CA GLU A 107 -9.47 12.55 -5.65
C GLU A 107 -8.97 12.20 -4.25
N ILE A 108 -7.65 12.22 -4.04
CA ILE A 108 -7.03 12.02 -2.72
C ILE A 108 -7.53 13.07 -1.74
N GLU A 109 -7.51 14.36 -2.11
CA GLU A 109 -8.02 15.44 -1.27
C GLU A 109 -9.52 15.32 -0.97
N ALA A 110 -10.34 14.86 -1.94
CA ALA A 110 -11.77 14.64 -1.74
C ALA A 110 -12.05 13.51 -0.73
N VAL A 111 -11.32 12.39 -0.81
CA VAL A 111 -11.47 11.26 0.11
C VAL A 111 -10.88 11.55 1.50
N LEU A 112 -9.75 12.27 1.57
CA LEU A 112 -9.14 12.71 2.84
C LEU A 112 -10.11 13.56 3.68
N ARG A 113 -10.98 14.36 3.05
CA ARG A 113 -12.02 15.16 3.72
C ARG A 113 -13.12 14.31 4.37
N LEU A 114 -13.22 13.02 4.02
CA LEU A 114 -14.31 12.11 4.42
C LEU A 114 -13.89 11.09 5.48
N ARG A 115 -12.65 11.15 5.94
CA ARG A 115 -12.07 10.28 6.98
C ARG A 115 -12.12 8.76 6.67
N VAL A 116 -11.88 8.32 5.43
CA VAL A 116 -11.30 6.98 5.17
C VAL A 116 -10.37 7.02 3.97
N ILE A 117 -9.09 6.76 4.18
CA ILE A 117 -8.03 6.59 3.18
C ILE A 117 -7.17 5.37 3.54
N GLY A 118 -6.46 4.80 2.56
CA GLY A 118 -5.37 3.86 2.79
C GLY A 118 -4.10 4.41 2.14
N GLU A 119 -2.98 4.32 2.84
CA GLU A 119 -1.66 4.81 2.40
C GLU A 119 -0.69 3.62 2.19
N PRO A 120 -0.94 2.74 1.20
CA PRO A 120 -0.06 1.60 0.96
C PRO A 120 1.26 2.05 0.33
N GLY A 121 2.34 2.07 1.11
CA GLY A 121 3.72 2.21 0.64
C GLY A 121 4.34 0.85 0.30
N ARG A 122 4.77 0.13 1.35
CA ARG A 122 5.44 -1.20 1.27
C ARG A 122 4.76 -2.17 0.31
N TYR A 123 3.44 -2.26 0.37
CA TYR A 123 2.63 -3.19 -0.42
C TYR A 123 2.98 -3.19 -1.93
N PHE A 124 3.31 -2.02 -2.50
CA PHE A 124 3.70 -1.91 -3.90
C PHE A 124 5.20 -2.01 -4.12
N ALA A 125 6.00 -1.56 -3.15
CA ALA A 125 7.42 -1.37 -3.33
C ALA A 125 8.22 -2.65 -3.01
N GLU A 126 7.91 -3.33 -1.91
CA GLU A 126 8.73 -4.39 -1.30
C GLU A 126 9.20 -5.45 -2.30
N THR A 127 8.27 -6.22 -2.87
CA THR A 127 8.58 -7.37 -3.74
C THR A 127 9.01 -6.97 -5.17
N ALA A 128 8.99 -5.68 -5.50
CA ALA A 128 9.28 -5.20 -6.86
C ALA A 128 10.79 -5.03 -7.12
N PHE A 129 11.60 -5.03 -6.06
CA PHE A 129 13.05 -4.82 -6.16
C PHE A 129 13.81 -5.99 -5.54
N THR A 130 14.94 -6.29 -6.17
CA THR A 130 15.93 -7.25 -5.67
C THR A 130 17.27 -6.53 -5.68
N LEU A 131 17.98 -6.54 -4.55
CA LEU A 131 19.33 -5.99 -4.47
C LEU A 131 20.34 -7.09 -4.82
N ALA A 132 21.31 -6.75 -5.66
CA ALA A 132 22.50 -7.56 -5.87
C ALA A 132 23.72 -6.75 -5.39
N ALA A 133 24.45 -7.30 -4.43
CA ALA A 133 25.65 -6.69 -3.85
C ALA A 133 26.87 -7.58 -4.11
N ARG A 134 27.98 -6.96 -4.52
CA ARG A 134 29.20 -7.68 -4.90
C ARG A 134 30.11 -7.85 -3.69
N VAL A 135 30.69 -9.04 -3.54
CA VAL A 135 31.72 -9.30 -2.54
C VAL A 135 33.01 -8.57 -2.94
N ILE A 136 33.44 -7.61 -2.12
CA ILE A 136 34.64 -6.79 -2.32
C ILE A 136 35.79 -7.17 -1.40
N GLY A 137 35.50 -7.93 -0.33
CA GLY A 137 36.50 -8.39 0.62
C GLY A 137 36.12 -9.75 1.20
N LYS A 138 37.14 -10.48 1.65
CA LYS A 138 36.98 -11.80 2.27
C LYS A 138 38.03 -12.02 3.34
N ARG A 139 37.65 -12.67 4.42
CA ARG A 139 38.56 -13.17 5.45
C ARG A 139 38.08 -14.51 5.97
N VAL A 140 39.04 -15.39 6.27
CA VAL A 140 38.78 -16.75 6.77
C VAL A 140 39.50 -16.91 8.11
N ARG A 141 38.78 -17.39 9.13
CA ARG A 141 39.33 -17.65 10.47
C ARG A 141 38.84 -19.00 10.97
N GLY A 142 39.59 -20.07 10.72
CA GLY A 142 39.14 -21.44 10.99
C GLY A 142 37.88 -21.75 10.18
N GLU A 143 36.79 -22.11 10.86
CA GLU A 143 35.49 -22.38 10.22
C GLU A 143 34.67 -21.13 9.90
N LEU A 144 34.99 -19.97 10.49
CA LEU A 144 34.27 -18.72 10.24
C LEU A 144 34.67 -18.14 8.88
N ARG A 145 33.66 -17.73 8.10
CA ARG A 145 33.84 -16.93 6.90
C ARG A 145 33.32 -15.51 7.11
N GLU A 146 34.08 -14.53 6.67
CA GLU A 146 33.73 -13.12 6.73
C GLU A 146 33.79 -12.52 5.33
N TYR A 147 32.73 -11.84 4.91
CA TYR A 147 32.62 -11.22 3.58
C TYR A 147 32.24 -9.75 3.72
N TRP A 148 32.84 -8.89 2.90
CA TRP A 148 32.46 -7.47 2.78
C TRP A 148 31.79 -7.28 1.43
N ILE A 149 30.63 -6.64 1.41
CA ILE A 149 29.90 -6.28 0.19
C ILE A 149 29.95 -4.77 -0.05
N ASP A 150 29.64 -4.36 -1.28
CA ASP A 150 29.68 -2.95 -1.72
C ASP A 150 28.45 -2.11 -1.37
N ASP A 151 27.53 -2.64 -0.56
CA ASP A 151 26.40 -1.93 0.05
C ASP A 151 26.16 -2.44 1.48
N GLY A 152 25.50 -1.67 2.33
CA GLY A 152 25.41 -1.97 3.76
C GLY A 152 24.31 -1.23 4.50
N LEU A 153 24.41 -1.20 5.83
CA LEU A 153 23.40 -0.63 6.72
C LEU A 153 23.22 0.88 6.55
N TYR A 154 24.21 1.59 6.02
CA TYR A 154 24.12 3.02 5.74
C TYR A 154 23.60 3.33 4.33
N GLY A 155 23.46 2.30 3.49
CA GLY A 155 22.95 2.34 2.12
C GLY A 155 21.59 1.67 2.01
N SER A 156 21.42 0.69 1.10
CA SER A 156 20.09 0.08 0.85
C SER A 156 19.62 -0.84 1.97
N LEU A 157 20.55 -1.43 2.73
CA LEU A 157 20.25 -2.38 3.81
C LEU A 157 19.98 -1.71 5.16
N ASN A 158 19.80 -0.38 5.19
CA ASN A 158 19.37 0.35 6.39
C ASN A 158 18.02 -0.17 6.96
N CYS A 159 17.18 -0.76 6.11
CA CYS A 159 15.91 -1.38 6.49
C CYS A 159 16.07 -2.50 7.53
N ILE A 160 17.25 -3.09 7.70
CA ILE A 160 17.54 -4.04 8.78
C ILE A 160 17.39 -3.36 10.15
N LEU A 161 17.91 -2.14 10.27
CA LEU A 161 17.86 -1.36 11.51
C LEU A 161 16.54 -0.58 11.63
N MET A 162 16.11 0.06 10.54
CA MET A 162 15.01 1.04 10.55
C MET A 162 13.63 0.41 10.42
N ASP A 163 13.56 -0.79 9.83
CA ASP A 163 12.31 -1.39 9.37
C ASP A 163 12.22 -2.91 9.67
N HIS A 164 13.19 -3.43 10.43
CA HIS A 164 13.29 -4.82 10.89
C HIS A 164 13.26 -5.87 9.77
N TYR A 165 13.77 -5.53 8.59
CA TYR A 165 14.00 -6.50 7.53
C TYR A 165 14.92 -7.62 8.04
N VAL A 166 14.55 -8.88 7.80
CA VAL A 166 15.36 -10.05 8.15
C VAL A 166 16.11 -10.52 6.91
N PRO A 167 17.40 -10.18 6.76
CA PRO A 167 18.15 -10.48 5.56
C PRO A 167 18.34 -11.99 5.36
N ARG A 168 18.14 -12.42 4.11
CA ARG A 168 18.36 -13.80 3.65
C ARG A 168 19.24 -13.80 2.41
N PRO A 169 20.54 -13.45 2.55
CA PRO A 169 21.45 -13.38 1.41
C PRO A 169 21.55 -14.73 0.71
N ARG A 170 21.51 -14.72 -0.62
CA ARG A 170 21.70 -15.92 -1.45
C ARG A 170 22.77 -15.65 -2.53
N PRO A 171 23.68 -16.59 -2.80
CA PRO A 171 24.60 -16.47 -3.93
C PRO A 171 23.83 -16.38 -5.26
N LEU A 172 24.21 -15.44 -6.12
CA LEU A 172 23.59 -15.29 -7.45
C LEU A 172 23.77 -16.54 -8.32
N ALA A 173 24.90 -17.23 -8.18
CA ALA A 173 25.21 -18.46 -8.90
C ALA A 173 24.27 -19.64 -8.54
N GLY A 174 23.44 -19.47 -7.50
CA GLY A 174 22.58 -20.52 -6.95
C GLY A 174 23.35 -21.52 -6.08
N ALA A 175 22.61 -22.26 -5.25
CA ALA A 175 23.20 -23.34 -4.45
C ALA A 175 23.48 -24.56 -5.34
N ARG A 176 24.68 -25.14 -5.24
CA ARG A 176 24.97 -26.42 -5.89
C ARG A 176 24.54 -27.56 -4.98
N HIS A 177 24.00 -28.63 -5.58
CA HIS A 177 23.55 -29.79 -4.80
C HIS A 177 24.73 -30.43 -4.06
N GLY A 178 24.64 -30.53 -2.73
CA GLY A 178 25.69 -31.09 -1.88
C GLY A 178 26.84 -30.13 -1.58
N GLU A 179 26.70 -28.84 -1.90
CA GLU A 179 27.70 -27.82 -1.54
C GLU A 179 27.74 -27.60 -0.03
N GLU A 180 28.95 -27.64 0.52
CA GLU A 180 29.18 -27.37 1.93
C GLU A 180 28.93 -25.89 2.23
N THR A 181 28.38 -25.61 3.42
CA THR A 181 28.14 -24.24 3.88
C THR A 181 28.86 -23.99 5.19
N HIS A 182 29.30 -22.75 5.38
CA HIS A 182 30.03 -22.30 6.55
C HIS A 182 29.24 -21.20 7.27
N ALA A 183 29.35 -21.18 8.60
CA ALA A 183 28.87 -20.07 9.40
C ALA A 183 29.60 -18.80 8.95
N SER A 184 28.83 -17.82 8.47
CA SER A 184 29.36 -16.65 7.77
C SER A 184 28.84 -15.35 8.38
N THR A 185 29.69 -14.34 8.37
CA THR A 185 29.34 -12.95 8.68
C THR A 185 29.47 -12.11 7.42
N VAL A 186 28.45 -11.31 7.09
CA VAL A 186 28.49 -10.37 5.97
C VAL A 186 28.47 -8.95 6.53
N PHE A 187 29.46 -8.16 6.13
CA PHE A 187 29.64 -6.76 6.48
C PHE A 187 29.34 -5.86 5.28
N GLY A 188 28.88 -4.63 5.56
CA GLY A 188 28.87 -3.56 4.58
C GLY A 188 30.25 -2.93 4.39
N PRO A 189 30.36 -1.90 3.53
CA PRO A 189 31.64 -1.35 3.09
C PRO A 189 32.22 -0.28 4.05
N THR A 190 31.48 0.16 5.06
CA THR A 190 31.90 1.30 5.88
C THR A 190 32.96 0.92 6.92
N CYS A 191 33.65 1.93 7.46
CA CYS A 191 34.61 1.74 8.55
C CYS A 191 33.94 1.59 9.93
N ASP A 192 32.62 1.40 10.00
CA ASP A 192 31.87 1.24 11.24
C ASP A 192 31.65 -0.26 11.54
N SER A 193 32.01 -0.69 12.75
CA SER A 193 31.79 -2.06 13.21
C SER A 193 30.32 -2.48 13.24
N LEU A 194 29.39 -1.52 13.33
CA LEU A 194 27.96 -1.78 13.31
C LEU A 194 27.44 -2.13 11.92
N ASP A 195 28.20 -1.86 10.84
CA ASP A 195 27.83 -2.17 9.46
C ASP A 195 27.94 -3.68 9.16
N THR A 196 27.16 -4.46 9.92
CA THR A 196 27.09 -5.91 9.88
C THR A 196 25.69 -6.32 9.45
N VAL A 197 25.58 -6.93 8.27
CA VAL A 197 24.32 -7.31 7.62
C VAL A 197 23.76 -8.61 8.22
N VAL A 198 24.60 -9.65 8.36
CA VAL A 198 24.24 -10.92 9.01
C VAL A 198 25.44 -11.50 9.76
N THR A 199 25.17 -12.27 10.80
CA THR A 199 26.18 -13.05 11.55
C THR A 199 25.73 -14.51 11.66
N GLY A 200 26.69 -15.45 11.57
CA GLY A 200 26.41 -16.88 11.71
C GLY A 200 25.48 -17.48 10.63
N TYR A 201 25.30 -16.79 9.50
CA TYR A 201 24.43 -17.25 8.42
C TYR A 201 25.17 -18.30 7.58
N GLN A 202 24.50 -19.40 7.25
CA GLN A 202 25.12 -20.46 6.45
C GLN A 202 25.20 -20.03 4.98
N LEU A 203 26.42 -19.83 4.48
CA LEU A 203 26.70 -19.57 3.06
C LEU A 203 27.71 -20.59 2.53
N PRO A 204 27.65 -20.94 1.24
CA PRO A 204 28.76 -21.64 0.60
C PRO A 204 29.99 -20.73 0.57
N GLU A 205 31.14 -21.31 0.24
CA GLU A 205 32.38 -20.55 0.09
C GLU A 205 32.27 -19.52 -1.04
N MET A 206 32.23 -18.23 -0.68
CA MET A 206 32.22 -17.12 -1.64
C MET A 206 33.63 -16.58 -1.91
N SER A 207 33.83 -15.93 -3.06
CA SER A 207 35.05 -15.24 -3.48
C SER A 207 34.82 -13.76 -3.75
N VAL A 208 35.90 -12.97 -3.71
CA VAL A 208 35.86 -11.57 -4.16
C VAL A 208 35.45 -11.53 -5.63
N GLY A 209 34.44 -10.72 -5.95
CA GLY A 209 33.82 -10.64 -7.27
C GLY A 209 32.51 -11.41 -7.41
N ASP A 210 32.20 -12.32 -6.49
CA ASP A 210 30.90 -13.00 -6.46
C ASP A 210 29.78 -12.05 -5.99
N TRP A 211 28.53 -12.45 -6.20
CA TRP A 211 27.35 -11.63 -5.90
C TRP A 211 26.43 -12.32 -4.89
N LEU A 212 25.98 -11.54 -3.91
CA LEU A 212 24.88 -11.89 -3.02
C LEU A 212 23.63 -11.14 -3.45
N VAL A 213 22.50 -11.84 -3.42
CA VAL A 213 21.18 -11.34 -3.79
C VAL A 213 20.29 -11.30 -2.56
N PHE A 214 19.53 -10.21 -2.44
CA PHE A 214 18.55 -9.97 -1.38
C PHE A 214 17.21 -9.64 -2.03
N ASP A 215 16.20 -10.47 -1.76
CA ASP A 215 14.83 -10.26 -2.26
C ASP A 215 14.10 -9.19 -1.47
N ASP A 216 12.99 -8.72 -2.03
CA ASP A 216 12.03 -7.86 -1.36
C ASP A 216 12.62 -6.51 -0.90
N MET A 217 13.54 -5.96 -1.70
CA MET A 217 14.39 -4.82 -1.37
C MET A 217 13.86 -3.46 -1.87
N GLY A 218 12.54 -3.30 -2.02
CA GLY A 218 11.97 -2.06 -2.56
C GLY A 218 11.36 -1.09 -1.54
N ALA A 219 10.98 -1.57 -0.35
CA ALA A 219 10.36 -0.73 0.66
C ALA A 219 11.36 -0.30 1.74
N TYR A 220 11.45 1.01 2.01
CA TYR A 220 12.30 1.59 3.07
C TYR A 220 13.79 1.23 2.95
N THR A 221 14.26 0.97 1.73
CA THR A 221 15.66 0.70 1.40
C THR A 221 16.34 1.99 0.96
N THR A 222 16.47 2.23 -0.34
CA THR A 222 17.17 3.40 -0.90
C THR A 222 16.57 4.74 -0.45
N ALA A 223 15.27 4.77 -0.11
CA ALA A 223 14.57 5.95 0.39
C ALA A 223 15.14 6.53 1.69
N ALA A 224 15.86 5.72 2.48
CA ALA A 224 16.48 6.11 3.74
C ALA A 224 18.02 5.97 3.74
N GLY A 225 18.61 5.69 2.58
CA GLY A 225 20.06 5.59 2.43
C GLY A 225 20.77 6.94 2.59
N SER A 226 22.04 6.88 2.98
CA SER A 226 22.89 8.05 3.19
C SER A 226 24.14 7.99 2.30
N ASN A 227 24.99 9.01 2.43
CA ASN A 227 26.32 9.05 1.81
C ASN A 227 27.44 8.95 2.87
N PHE A 228 27.17 8.22 3.97
CA PHE A 228 28.13 8.05 5.06
C PHE A 228 29.42 7.36 4.56
N ASN A 229 30.56 7.78 5.09
CA ASN A 229 31.90 7.32 4.68
C ASN A 229 32.22 7.50 3.17
N GLY A 230 31.46 8.34 2.46
CA GLY A 230 31.66 8.62 1.04
C GLY A 230 31.08 7.59 0.07
N PHE A 231 30.35 6.58 0.55
CA PHE A 231 29.63 5.62 -0.29
C PHE A 231 28.22 6.15 -0.58
N ALA A 232 27.94 6.61 -1.79
CA ALA A 232 26.67 7.24 -2.10
C ALA A 232 25.60 6.22 -2.52
N THR A 233 24.47 6.19 -1.80
CA THR A 233 23.34 5.30 -2.14
C THR A 233 22.76 5.62 -3.53
N SER A 234 22.86 6.88 -3.97
CA SER A 234 22.43 7.30 -5.31
C SER A 234 23.25 6.72 -6.46
N ASP A 235 24.44 6.19 -6.19
CA ASP A 235 25.29 5.57 -7.22
C ASP A 235 24.84 4.13 -7.53
N ILE A 236 23.96 3.56 -6.71
CA ILE A 236 23.34 2.25 -6.94
C ILE A 236 22.32 2.40 -8.07
N LYS A 237 22.67 1.85 -9.24
CA LYS A 237 21.84 1.93 -10.45
C LYS A 237 20.61 1.04 -10.34
N ILE A 238 19.45 1.60 -10.67
CA ILE A 238 18.20 0.85 -10.84
C ILE A 238 18.05 0.46 -12.31
N TYR A 239 17.93 -0.83 -12.58
CA TYR A 239 17.67 -1.37 -13.90
C TYR A 239 16.19 -1.75 -14.03
N LEU A 240 15.56 -1.40 -15.15
CA LEU A 240 14.15 -1.69 -15.41
C LEU A 240 14.03 -2.94 -16.27
N ALA A 241 13.19 -3.89 -15.85
CA ALA A 241 12.93 -5.14 -16.56
C ALA A 241 11.44 -5.48 -16.53
N TYR A 242 10.96 -6.24 -17.51
CA TYR A 242 9.61 -6.79 -17.55
C TYR A 242 9.65 -8.20 -18.15
N SER A 243 8.72 -9.06 -17.73
CA SER A 243 8.47 -10.36 -18.37
C SER A 243 7.29 -10.20 -19.34
N SER A 244 7.42 -10.77 -20.54
CA SER A 244 6.34 -10.93 -21.52
C SER A 244 5.52 -12.19 -21.25
#